data_AF-A0A417YKN0-F1
#
_entry.id   AF-A0A417YKN0-F1
#
_cell.length_a   1.000
_cell.length_b   1.000
_cell.length_c   1.000
_cell.angle_alpha   90.00
_cell.angle_beta   90.00
_cell.angle_gamma   90.00
#
_symmetry.space_group_name_H-M   'P 1'
#
loop_
_entity.id
_entity.type
_entity.pdbx_description
1 polymer ?
#
loop_
_entity_poly.entity_id
_entity_poly.type
_entity_poly.pdbx_seq_one_letter_code
_entity_poly.pdbx_strand_id
1 'polypeptide(L)'
;MFLCALLLLVGTPLYVQASPIQLKNKVITLKKVEIEQYGLDVIDASFIDNNKLHKLMDSLESEVYQEPQDAFFKKDGRIIAEKLGAALDRDKFEYLFRELYYSDKNGKLHVPVYPVYPKVDSGLLKEISTKALGSYSTYYNQRNSERTDNIALAAEAINNTVIFPRETFSFNEVVGERTVERGYKKAPVIVKGELAEDIGGGICQVSSTLFNAVDLKGIQIVERYAHSRRVPYVPLGRDATVSWWGPDFVFKNLYNEPVLIRASSQNGRMLVTIYSSDTVEYFNGNAE
;
A
#
# COMPACT_ATOMS: atom_id res chain seq x y z
N MET A 1 -63.69 51.31 -22.79
CA MET A 1 -62.62 51.95 -22.00
C MET A 1 -62.51 51.25 -20.66
N PHE A 2 -61.52 50.40 -20.48
CA PHE A 2 -60.67 50.30 -19.29
C PHE A 2 -59.60 49.24 -19.59
N LEU A 3 -58.40 49.71 -19.83
CA LEU A 3 -57.21 48.93 -20.17
C LEU A 3 -56.57 48.50 -18.84
N CYS A 4 -56.68 47.23 -18.45
CA CYS A 4 -55.92 46.70 -17.31
C CYS A 4 -54.47 46.46 -17.77
N ALA A 5 -53.57 47.35 -17.36
CA ALA A 5 -52.14 47.19 -17.56
C ALA A 5 -51.62 46.05 -16.66
N LEU A 6 -51.19 44.96 -17.29
CA LEU A 6 -50.41 43.91 -16.65
C LEU A 6 -48.98 44.46 -16.46
N LEU A 7 -48.64 44.87 -15.24
CA LEU A 7 -47.26 45.19 -14.87
C LEU A 7 -46.46 43.88 -14.86
N LEU A 8 -45.76 43.59 -15.96
CA LEU A 8 -44.66 42.64 -15.97
C LEU A 8 -43.52 43.26 -15.17
N LEU A 9 -43.39 42.86 -13.91
CA LEU A 9 -42.15 42.99 -13.15
C LEU A 9 -41.12 42.08 -13.83
N VAL A 10 -40.45 42.61 -14.84
CA VAL A 10 -39.22 42.02 -15.36
C VAL A 10 -38.16 42.30 -14.31
N GLY A 11 -38.01 41.37 -13.36
CA GLY A 11 -36.86 41.36 -12.48
C GLY A 11 -35.62 41.31 -13.36
N THR A 12 -34.82 42.37 -13.35
CA THR A 12 -33.47 42.34 -13.90
C THR A 12 -32.77 41.12 -13.29
N PRO A 13 -32.08 40.26 -14.07
CA PRO A 13 -31.23 39.25 -13.46
C PRO A 13 -30.26 40.00 -12.55
N LEU A 14 -30.37 39.76 -11.24
CA LEU A 14 -29.35 40.17 -10.30
C LEU A 14 -28.05 39.57 -10.86
N TYR A 15 -27.16 40.43 -11.34
CA TYR A 15 -25.76 40.07 -11.49
C TYR A 15 -25.28 39.82 -10.06
N VAL A 16 -25.42 38.58 -9.60
CA VAL A 16 -24.80 38.11 -8.37
C VAL A 16 -23.32 38.24 -8.61
N GLN A 17 -22.71 39.22 -7.96
CA GLN A 17 -21.27 39.43 -8.01
C GLN A 17 -20.62 38.16 -7.46
N ALA A 18 -19.85 37.46 -8.31
CA ALA A 18 -19.18 36.22 -7.91
C ALA A 18 -18.33 36.47 -6.66
N SER A 19 -18.58 35.68 -5.62
CA SER A 19 -17.98 35.81 -4.30
C SER A 19 -16.85 34.79 -4.18
N PRO A 20 -15.58 35.21 -4.30
CA PRO A 20 -14.47 34.26 -4.26
C PRO A 20 -14.26 33.74 -2.84
N ILE A 21 -14.35 32.42 -2.68
CA ILE A 21 -13.94 31.70 -1.47
C ILE A 21 -12.46 31.39 -1.54
N GLN A 22 -11.81 31.52 -0.39
CA GLN A 22 -10.42 31.11 -0.21
C GLN A 22 -10.35 29.77 0.53
N LEU A 23 -9.89 28.72 -0.17
CA LEU A 23 -9.58 27.43 0.41
C LEU A 23 -8.11 27.39 0.84
N LYS A 24 -7.83 26.96 2.07
CA LYS A 24 -6.46 26.85 2.58
C LYS A 24 -6.32 25.79 3.66
N ASN A 25 -5.19 25.09 3.70
CA ASN A 25 -4.67 24.41 4.89
C ASN A 25 -3.11 24.39 4.84
N LYS A 26 -2.45 23.48 5.57
CA LYS A 26 -0.98 23.35 5.54
C LYS A 26 -0.45 22.79 4.21
N VAL A 27 -1.28 22.08 3.45
CA VAL A 27 -0.91 21.36 2.22
C VAL A 27 -1.37 22.14 0.98
N ILE A 28 -2.61 22.63 0.99
CA ILE A 28 -3.20 23.45 -0.07
C ILE A 28 -2.80 24.91 0.12
N THR A 29 -2.09 25.45 -0.87
CA THR A 29 -1.88 26.91 -1.01
C THR A 29 -3.21 27.60 -1.31
N LEU A 30 -3.37 28.86 -0.90
CA LEU A 30 -4.60 29.64 -1.06
C LEU A 30 -5.22 29.47 -2.47
N LYS A 31 -6.29 28.67 -2.58
CA LYS A 31 -7.03 28.43 -3.81
C LYS A 31 -8.31 29.27 -3.79
N LYS A 32 -8.52 30.07 -4.83
CA LYS A 32 -9.76 30.84 -4.98
C LYS A 32 -10.77 30.01 -5.76
N VAL A 33 -11.96 29.87 -5.21
CA VAL A 33 -13.08 29.16 -5.82
C VAL A 33 -14.27 30.11 -5.86
N GLU A 34 -14.82 30.34 -7.05
CA GLU A 34 -16.07 31.10 -7.21
C GLU A 34 -17.21 30.18 -6.77
N ILE A 35 -17.92 30.54 -5.71
CA ILE A 35 -18.85 29.59 -5.09
C ILE A 35 -20.14 29.43 -5.89
N GLU A 36 -20.55 30.48 -6.60
CA GLU A 36 -21.78 30.51 -7.38
C GLU A 36 -21.76 29.54 -8.56
N GLN A 37 -20.57 29.17 -9.06
CA GLN A 37 -20.44 28.18 -10.13
C GLN A 37 -20.91 26.78 -9.70
N TYR A 38 -21.09 26.55 -8.39
CA TYR A 38 -21.58 25.29 -7.81
C TYR A 38 -23.10 25.25 -7.67
N GLY A 39 -23.84 26.26 -8.15
CA GLY A 39 -25.30 26.19 -8.26
C GLY A 39 -25.77 25.34 -9.44
N LEU A 40 -27.05 24.92 -9.41
CA LEU A 40 -27.73 24.28 -10.54
C LEU A 40 -28.09 25.33 -11.60
N ASP A 41 -27.35 25.32 -12.72
CA ASP A 41 -27.45 26.32 -13.80
C ASP A 41 -28.83 26.36 -14.50
N VAL A 42 -29.59 25.26 -14.45
CA VAL A 42 -30.78 25.03 -15.30
C VAL A 42 -32.11 25.18 -14.53
N ILE A 43 -32.08 25.11 -13.20
CA ILE A 43 -33.30 25.06 -12.38
C ILE A 43 -33.37 26.29 -11.48
N ASP A 44 -32.44 26.37 -10.53
CA ASP A 44 -32.35 27.45 -9.56
C ASP A 44 -30.97 27.38 -8.89
N ALA A 45 -30.20 28.46 -9.00
CA ALA A 45 -28.88 28.58 -8.38
C ALA A 45 -28.95 28.56 -6.84
N SER A 46 -30.14 28.63 -6.24
CA SER A 46 -30.35 28.41 -4.81
C SER A 46 -30.13 26.95 -4.39
N PHE A 47 -29.93 26.02 -5.32
CA PHE A 47 -29.56 24.63 -5.01
C PHE A 47 -28.16 24.32 -5.51
N ILE A 48 -27.38 23.65 -4.66
CA ILE A 48 -26.03 23.20 -5.00
C ILE A 48 -26.07 22.01 -5.97
N ASP A 49 -25.26 22.09 -7.02
CA ASP A 49 -24.91 20.99 -7.90
C ASP A 49 -23.92 20.04 -7.19
N ASN A 50 -24.46 18.94 -6.67
CA ASN A 50 -23.68 17.92 -5.96
C ASN A 50 -22.59 17.28 -6.83
N ASN A 51 -22.76 17.22 -8.17
CA ASN A 51 -21.73 16.68 -9.05
C ASN A 51 -20.53 17.61 -9.12
N LYS A 52 -20.76 18.93 -9.22
CA LYS A 52 -19.67 19.92 -9.17
C LYS A 52 -18.97 19.90 -7.81
N LEU A 53 -19.73 19.80 -6.72
CA LEU A 53 -19.17 19.72 -5.37
C LEU A 53 -18.31 18.47 -5.18
N HIS A 54 -18.79 17.29 -5.58
CA HIS A 54 -17.99 16.05 -5.52
C HIS A 54 -16.70 16.15 -6.34
N LYS A 55 -16.74 16.72 -7.55
CA LYS A 55 -15.53 16.96 -8.36
C LYS A 55 -14.52 17.89 -7.68
N LEU A 56 -15.00 18.92 -6.99
CA LEU A 56 -14.12 19.77 -6.17
C LEU A 56 -13.49 18.95 -5.04
N MET A 57 -14.28 18.14 -4.34
CA MET A 57 -13.77 17.29 -3.27
C MET A 57 -12.77 16.25 -3.76
N ASP A 58 -12.95 15.68 -4.96
CA ASP A 58 -12.00 14.74 -5.57
C ASP A 58 -10.69 15.44 -5.94
N SER A 59 -10.77 16.66 -6.48
CA SER A 59 -9.57 17.51 -6.70
C SER A 59 -8.87 17.82 -5.39
N LEU A 60 -9.61 18.20 -4.34
CA LEU A 60 -9.04 18.50 -3.03
C LEU A 60 -8.42 17.27 -2.39
N GLU A 61 -9.08 16.10 -2.47
CA GLU A 61 -8.54 14.83 -2.00
C GLU A 61 -7.19 14.55 -2.66
N SER A 62 -7.08 14.67 -3.99
CA SER A 62 -5.81 14.44 -4.69
C SER A 62 -4.68 15.39 -4.26
N GLU A 63 -5.01 16.59 -3.78
CA GLU A 63 -4.05 17.57 -3.29
C GLU A 63 -3.67 17.35 -1.81
N VAL A 64 -4.61 16.89 -0.97
CA VAL A 64 -4.37 16.71 0.48
C VAL A 64 -3.97 15.29 0.87
N TYR A 65 -4.32 14.31 0.05
CA TYR A 65 -4.11 12.91 0.37
C TYR A 65 -2.62 12.64 0.54
N GLN A 66 -2.29 12.04 1.67
CA GLN A 66 -0.95 11.56 1.97
C GLN A 66 -1.10 10.13 2.44
N GLU A 67 -0.45 9.21 1.74
CA GLU A 67 -0.42 7.80 2.13
C GLU A 67 0.31 7.66 3.48
N PRO A 68 -0.25 6.93 4.45
CA PRO A 68 0.46 6.62 5.69
C PRO A 68 1.68 5.74 5.41
N GLN A 69 2.70 5.85 6.26
CA GLN A 69 3.89 4.99 6.18
C GLN A 69 3.91 4.06 7.38
N ASP A 70 3.91 2.76 7.12
CA ASP A 70 4.05 1.72 8.12
C ASP A 70 5.37 1.86 8.90
N ALA A 71 5.34 1.46 10.17
CA ALA A 71 6.54 1.26 10.96
C ALA A 71 7.36 0.10 10.40
N PHE A 72 8.69 0.12 10.60
CA PHE A 72 9.56 -0.96 10.15
C PHE A 72 10.84 -1.07 11.00
N PHE A 73 11.47 -2.24 10.98
CA PHE A 73 12.80 -2.44 11.57
C PHE A 73 13.90 -2.05 10.58
N LYS A 74 14.84 -1.20 11.04
CA LYS A 74 16.11 -0.94 10.38
C LYS A 74 17.03 -2.18 10.40
N LYS A 75 18.12 -2.10 9.62
CA LYS A 75 19.17 -3.14 9.54
C LYS A 75 19.86 -3.38 10.89
N ASP A 76 19.87 -2.38 11.79
CA ASP A 76 20.42 -2.48 13.16
C ASP A 76 19.41 -2.97 14.21
N GLY A 77 18.19 -3.35 13.80
CA GLY A 77 17.16 -3.89 14.69
C GLY A 77 16.33 -2.83 15.42
N ARG A 78 16.57 -1.53 15.19
CA ARG A 78 15.70 -0.48 15.77
C ARG A 78 14.42 -0.31 14.96
N ILE A 79 13.30 -0.07 15.65
CA ILE A 79 12.03 0.30 15.02
C ILE A 79 12.06 1.78 14.63
N ILE A 80 11.69 2.05 13.38
CA ILE A 80 11.32 3.38 12.93
C ILE A 80 9.80 3.47 13.02
N ALA A 81 9.33 4.45 13.79
CA ALA A 81 7.92 4.69 13.98
C ALA A 81 7.24 5.06 12.67
N GLU A 82 5.99 4.68 12.60
CA GLU A 82 5.05 5.02 11.56
C GLU A 82 4.91 6.54 11.35
N LYS A 83 4.44 6.91 10.15
CA LYS A 83 3.99 8.28 9.87
C LYS A 83 2.53 8.26 9.46
N LEU A 84 1.73 9.08 10.13
CA LEU A 84 0.34 9.26 9.77
C LEU A 84 0.22 9.90 8.38
N GLY A 85 -0.71 9.38 7.61
CA GLY A 85 -1.20 10.00 6.39
C GLY A 85 -2.26 11.06 6.69
N ALA A 86 -2.88 11.55 5.63
CA ALA A 86 -3.97 12.51 5.71
C ALA A 86 -4.95 12.28 4.57
N ALA A 87 -6.24 12.54 4.81
CA ALA A 87 -7.30 12.50 3.81
C ALA A 87 -8.30 13.63 4.04
N LEU A 88 -9.08 13.98 3.01
CA LEU A 88 -10.13 15.00 3.14
C LEU A 88 -11.24 14.48 4.06
N ASP A 89 -11.63 15.29 5.04
CA ASP A 89 -12.86 15.05 5.78
C ASP A 89 -14.04 15.51 4.91
N ARG A 90 -14.54 14.59 4.08
CA ARG A 90 -15.54 14.87 3.05
C ARG A 90 -16.84 15.41 3.65
N ASP A 91 -17.35 14.75 4.69
CA ASP A 91 -18.61 15.13 5.33
C ASP A 91 -18.51 16.51 5.97
N LYS A 92 -17.41 16.79 6.68
CA LYS A 92 -17.17 18.11 7.28
C LYS A 92 -16.93 19.18 6.23
N PHE A 93 -16.22 18.85 5.16
CA PHE A 93 -16.01 19.80 4.06
C PHE A 93 -17.33 20.17 3.41
N GLU A 94 -18.17 19.17 3.09
CA GLU A 94 -19.49 19.39 2.50
C GLU A 94 -20.36 20.25 3.40
N TYR A 95 -20.43 19.94 4.70
CA TYR A 95 -21.15 20.76 5.68
C TYR A 95 -20.68 22.22 5.67
N LEU A 96 -19.37 22.46 5.78
CA LEU A 96 -18.79 23.80 5.81
C LEU A 96 -19.00 24.54 4.48
N PHE A 97 -18.96 23.82 3.35
CA PHE A 97 -19.19 24.38 2.03
C PHE A 97 -20.64 24.85 1.88
N ARG A 98 -21.62 24.03 2.31
CA ARG A 98 -23.05 24.36 2.27
C ARG A 98 -23.38 25.54 3.17
N GLU A 99 -22.83 25.56 4.38
CA GLU A 99 -22.97 26.70 5.31
C GLU A 99 -22.48 28.00 4.68
N LEU A 100 -21.35 27.95 3.97
CA LEU A 100 -20.80 29.11 3.28
C LEU A 100 -21.65 29.50 2.06
N TYR A 101 -22.17 28.52 1.32
CA TYR A 101 -23.01 28.72 0.14
C TYR A 101 -24.34 29.39 0.43
N TYR A 102 -25.00 28.99 1.51
CA TYR A 102 -26.28 29.58 1.92
C TYR A 102 -26.10 30.80 2.83
N SER A 103 -24.87 31.28 3.00
CA SER A 103 -24.60 32.50 3.75
C SER A 103 -24.36 33.69 2.83
N ASP A 104 -24.83 34.87 3.21
CA ASP A 104 -24.51 36.15 2.51
C ASP A 104 -23.05 36.62 2.75
N LYS A 105 -22.13 35.71 3.10
CA LYS A 105 -20.79 36.06 3.56
C LYS A 105 -19.71 35.53 2.63
N ASN A 106 -18.82 36.43 2.22
CA ASN A 106 -17.52 36.04 1.67
C ASN A 106 -16.66 35.45 2.79
N GLY A 107 -16.02 34.31 2.50
CA GLY A 107 -15.36 33.53 3.56
C GLY A 107 -14.05 32.87 3.15
N LYS A 108 -13.26 32.55 4.18
CA LYS A 108 -12.16 31.61 4.09
C LYS A 108 -12.66 30.27 4.63
N LEU A 109 -12.51 29.20 3.86
CA LEU A 109 -12.82 27.86 4.31
C LEU A 109 -11.52 27.09 4.53
N HIS A 110 -11.27 26.71 5.78
CA HIS A 110 -10.16 25.84 6.11
C HIS A 110 -10.52 24.41 5.68
N VAL A 111 -9.76 23.84 4.74
CA VAL A 111 -10.05 22.51 4.21
C VAL A 111 -9.82 21.46 5.32
N PRO A 112 -10.88 20.79 5.81
CA PRO A 112 -10.77 19.87 6.94
C PRO A 112 -10.15 18.56 6.47
N VAL A 113 -9.21 18.05 7.26
CA VAL A 113 -8.53 16.79 7.00
C VAL A 113 -8.52 15.98 8.30
N TYR A 114 -8.50 14.65 8.17
CA TYR A 114 -8.32 13.74 9.30
C TYR A 114 -7.06 12.87 9.09
N PRO A 115 -6.42 12.41 10.17
CA PRO A 115 -5.25 11.55 10.07
C PRO A 115 -5.63 10.16 9.57
N VAL A 116 -4.86 9.63 8.61
CA VAL A 116 -4.97 8.24 8.17
C VAL A 116 -3.87 7.44 8.88
N TYR A 117 -4.26 6.39 9.58
CA TYR A 117 -3.31 5.55 10.32
C TYR A 117 -2.72 4.47 9.40
N PRO A 118 -1.43 4.13 9.57
CA PRO A 118 -0.82 2.99 8.87
C PRO A 118 -1.50 1.68 9.27
N LYS A 119 -1.29 0.63 8.46
CA LYS A 119 -1.71 -0.71 8.86
C LYS A 119 -0.81 -1.27 9.95
N VAL A 120 0.48 -0.94 9.91
CA VAL A 120 1.49 -1.43 10.85
C VAL A 120 2.08 -0.25 11.62
N ASP A 121 1.83 -0.21 12.92
CA ASP A 121 2.48 0.73 13.82
C ASP A 121 3.61 0.09 14.63
N SER A 122 4.37 0.93 15.33
CA SER A 122 5.49 0.52 16.15
C SER A 122 5.10 -0.32 17.38
N GLY A 123 3.86 -0.23 17.84
CA GLY A 123 3.31 -1.08 18.90
C GLY A 123 3.13 -2.50 18.38
N LEU A 124 2.45 -2.65 17.25
CA LEU A 124 2.24 -3.92 16.57
C LEU A 124 3.58 -4.60 16.26
N LEU A 125 4.56 -3.88 15.70
CA LEU A 125 5.87 -4.48 15.41
C LEU A 125 6.59 -5.00 16.65
N LYS A 126 6.48 -4.31 17.79
CA LYS A 126 7.06 -4.83 19.05
C LYS A 126 6.39 -6.13 19.44
N GLU A 127 5.06 -6.15 19.38
CA GLU A 127 4.25 -7.30 19.74
C GLU A 127 4.54 -8.52 18.84
N ILE A 128 4.50 -8.38 17.52
CA ILE A 128 4.66 -9.50 16.58
C ILE A 128 6.13 -9.92 16.38
N SER A 129 7.07 -9.30 17.09
CA SER A 129 8.50 -9.62 17.00
C SER A 129 9.02 -10.51 18.14
N THR A 130 8.16 -10.90 19.09
CA THR A 130 8.59 -11.59 20.32
C THR A 130 8.88 -13.07 20.11
N LYS A 131 8.14 -13.76 19.22
CA LYS A 131 8.21 -15.20 19.03
C LYS A 131 8.62 -15.58 17.61
N ALA A 132 9.73 -16.29 17.48
CA ALA A 132 10.12 -16.90 16.21
C ALA A 132 9.29 -18.18 15.96
N LEU A 133 8.59 -18.24 14.83
CA LEU A 133 7.78 -19.39 14.41
C LEU A 133 8.55 -20.35 13.52
N GLY A 134 9.41 -19.81 12.66
CA GLY A 134 10.19 -20.58 11.69
C GLY A 134 11.41 -19.79 11.23
N SER A 135 12.47 -20.51 10.90
CA SER A 135 13.68 -19.89 10.35
C SER A 135 14.37 -20.85 9.39
N TYR A 136 14.89 -20.31 8.30
CA TYR A 136 15.65 -21.08 7.35
C TYR A 136 16.74 -20.24 6.72
N SER A 137 17.86 -20.88 6.40
CA SER A 137 18.97 -20.23 5.70
C SER A 137 19.50 -21.08 4.57
N THR A 138 19.90 -20.41 3.49
CA THR A 138 20.64 -20.99 2.38
C THR A 138 21.94 -20.21 2.14
N TYR A 139 22.88 -20.82 1.43
CA TYR A 139 24.20 -20.24 1.19
C TYR A 139 24.44 -19.99 -0.30
N TYR A 140 25.24 -18.98 -0.61
CA TYR A 140 25.61 -18.61 -1.97
C TYR A 140 27.05 -18.12 -2.05
N ASN A 141 27.65 -18.28 -3.23
CA ASN A 141 29.01 -17.82 -3.48
C ASN A 141 29.05 -16.30 -3.66
N GLN A 142 29.67 -15.60 -2.71
CA GLN A 142 29.80 -14.15 -2.73
C GLN A 142 30.72 -13.60 -3.84
N ARG A 143 31.56 -14.46 -4.43
CA ARG A 143 32.41 -14.06 -5.56
C ARG A 143 31.61 -13.74 -6.82
N ASN A 144 30.34 -14.16 -6.88
CA ASN A 144 29.40 -13.71 -7.91
C ASN A 144 28.67 -12.46 -7.39
N SER A 145 29.22 -11.29 -7.70
CA SER A 145 28.73 -9.98 -7.26
C SER A 145 27.29 -9.72 -7.70
N GLU A 146 27.00 -9.97 -8.97
CA GLU A 146 25.72 -9.68 -9.61
C GLU A 146 24.60 -10.50 -8.98
N ARG A 147 24.85 -11.79 -8.78
CA ARG A 147 23.92 -12.68 -8.07
C ARG A 147 23.74 -12.27 -6.61
N THR A 148 24.82 -11.83 -5.95
CA THR A 148 24.77 -11.39 -4.56
C THR A 148 23.90 -10.14 -4.42
N ASP A 149 24.04 -9.18 -5.32
CA ASP A 149 23.23 -7.96 -5.36
C ASP A 149 21.76 -8.27 -5.60
N ASN A 150 21.45 -9.15 -6.55
CA ASN A 150 20.08 -9.59 -6.82
C ASN A 150 19.41 -10.24 -5.60
N ILE A 151 20.13 -11.12 -4.90
CA ILE A 151 19.64 -11.76 -3.67
C ILE A 151 19.42 -10.71 -2.57
N ALA A 152 20.34 -9.75 -2.43
CA ALA A 152 20.21 -8.68 -1.45
C ALA A 152 18.99 -7.79 -1.72
N LEU A 153 18.74 -7.41 -2.97
CA LEU A 153 17.56 -6.63 -3.37
C LEU A 153 16.25 -7.37 -3.08
N ALA A 154 16.15 -8.64 -3.45
CA ALA A 154 14.95 -9.42 -3.16
C ALA A 154 14.76 -9.72 -1.67
N ALA A 155 15.85 -9.93 -0.93
CA ALA A 155 15.81 -10.07 0.52
C ALA A 155 15.33 -8.78 1.19
N GLU A 156 15.77 -7.62 0.72
CA GLU A 156 15.34 -6.31 1.22
C GLU A 156 13.86 -6.06 0.90
N ALA A 157 13.38 -6.48 -0.28
CA ALA A 157 11.98 -6.32 -0.68
C ALA A 157 11.00 -7.12 0.20
N ILE A 158 11.33 -8.36 0.59
CA ILE A 158 10.45 -9.17 1.47
C ILE A 158 10.66 -8.89 2.97
N ASN A 159 11.68 -8.12 3.32
CA ASN A 159 11.99 -7.83 4.71
C ASN A 159 11.04 -6.76 5.28
N ASN A 160 10.60 -6.94 6.53
CA ASN A 160 9.56 -6.13 7.18
C ASN A 160 8.13 -6.35 6.64
N THR A 161 7.89 -7.30 5.75
CA THR A 161 6.52 -7.59 5.32
C THR A 161 5.72 -8.17 6.48
N VAL A 162 4.58 -7.56 6.80
CA VAL A 162 3.60 -8.04 7.77
C VAL A 162 2.40 -8.60 7.01
N ILE A 163 1.95 -9.79 7.39
CA ILE A 163 0.83 -10.48 6.77
C ILE A 163 -0.24 -10.69 7.84
N PHE A 164 -1.38 -10.02 7.73
CA PHE A 164 -2.45 -10.12 8.73
C PHE A 164 -3.19 -11.46 8.65
N PRO A 165 -3.93 -11.84 9.69
CA PRO A 165 -4.77 -13.04 9.66
C PRO A 165 -5.63 -13.09 8.40
N ARG A 166 -5.63 -14.25 7.73
CA ARG A 166 -6.34 -14.51 6.48
C ARG A 166 -5.84 -13.72 5.25
N GLU A 167 -4.84 -12.85 5.39
CA GLU A 167 -4.20 -12.24 4.22
C GLU A 167 -3.29 -13.24 3.51
N THR A 168 -3.08 -12.98 2.23
CA THR A 168 -2.23 -13.76 1.34
C THR A 168 -0.99 -12.95 0.99
N PHE A 169 0.16 -13.60 1.02
CA PHE A 169 1.43 -13.07 0.52
C PHE A 169 1.68 -13.64 -0.87
N SER A 170 1.99 -12.77 -1.83
CA SER A 170 2.57 -13.14 -3.13
C SER A 170 4.01 -12.66 -3.19
N PHE A 171 4.94 -13.57 -3.53
CA PHE A 171 6.34 -13.21 -3.68
C PHE A 171 6.55 -12.23 -4.84
N ASN A 172 5.89 -12.46 -5.98
CA ASN A 172 6.01 -11.59 -7.13
C ASN A 172 5.38 -10.20 -6.90
N GLU A 173 4.26 -10.08 -6.17
CA GLU A 173 3.69 -8.77 -5.83
C GLU A 173 4.64 -7.96 -4.93
N VAL A 174 5.26 -8.60 -3.94
CA VAL A 174 6.15 -7.92 -2.99
C VAL A 174 7.52 -7.58 -3.60
N VAL A 175 8.11 -8.51 -4.35
CA VAL A 175 9.44 -8.30 -4.97
C VAL A 175 9.36 -7.48 -6.26
N GLY A 176 8.24 -7.60 -6.98
CA GLY A 176 8.00 -6.97 -8.26
C GLY A 176 8.78 -7.57 -9.42
N GLU A 177 8.68 -6.91 -10.57
CA GLU A 177 9.44 -7.24 -11.76
C GLU A 177 10.95 -7.06 -11.54
N ARG A 178 11.74 -7.99 -12.08
CA ARG A 178 13.20 -7.97 -11.98
C ARG A 178 13.77 -7.24 -13.19
N THR A 179 13.93 -5.91 -13.09
CA THR A 179 14.46 -5.07 -14.17
C THR A 179 15.78 -4.38 -13.79
N VAL A 180 16.51 -3.91 -14.79
CA VAL A 180 17.77 -3.17 -14.59
C VAL A 180 17.51 -1.84 -13.87
N GLU A 181 16.39 -1.17 -14.15
CA GLU A 181 15.99 0.10 -13.53
C GLU A 181 15.72 -0.07 -12.03
N ARG A 182 15.28 -1.26 -11.62
CA ARG A 182 15.12 -1.65 -10.21
C ARG A 182 16.41 -2.17 -9.58
N GLY A 183 17.54 -2.12 -10.30
CA GLY A 183 18.87 -2.48 -9.83
C GLY A 183 19.24 -3.96 -10.04
N TYR A 184 18.37 -4.78 -10.64
CA TYR A 184 18.68 -6.18 -10.90
C TYR A 184 19.71 -6.31 -12.03
N LYS A 185 20.62 -7.27 -11.86
CA LYS A 185 21.74 -7.55 -12.75
C LYS A 185 21.57 -8.90 -13.42
N LYS A 186 22.20 -9.06 -14.58
CA LYS A 186 22.32 -10.38 -15.23
C LYS A 186 23.21 -11.28 -14.38
N ALA A 187 22.71 -12.48 -14.08
CA ALA A 187 23.45 -13.48 -13.34
C ALA A 187 22.98 -14.88 -13.76
N PRO A 188 23.73 -15.94 -13.43
CA PRO A 188 23.34 -17.29 -13.79
C PRO A 188 21.96 -17.67 -13.25
N VAL A 189 21.11 -18.17 -14.14
CA VAL A 189 19.76 -18.69 -13.91
C VAL A 189 19.64 -20.11 -14.46
N ILE A 190 18.59 -20.82 -14.04
CA ILE A 190 18.23 -22.12 -14.61
C ILE A 190 16.91 -21.93 -15.35
N VAL A 191 16.94 -21.97 -16.69
CA VAL A 191 15.75 -21.82 -17.54
C VAL A 191 15.50 -23.13 -18.26
N LYS A 192 14.31 -23.73 -18.06
CA LYS A 192 13.95 -25.05 -18.62
C LYS A 192 14.99 -26.14 -18.33
N GLY A 193 15.73 -25.99 -17.24
CA GLY A 193 16.78 -26.91 -16.85
C GLY A 193 18.15 -26.59 -17.43
N GLU A 194 18.35 -25.59 -18.27
CA GLU A 194 19.68 -25.20 -18.75
C GLU A 194 20.23 -24.00 -17.98
N LEU A 195 21.55 -23.98 -17.78
CA LEU A 195 22.23 -22.83 -17.19
C LEU A 195 22.30 -21.73 -18.24
N ALA A 196 21.66 -20.60 -17.97
CA ALA A 196 21.68 -19.41 -18.80
C ALA A 196 22.03 -18.18 -17.95
N GLU A 197 22.20 -17.03 -18.57
CA GLU A 197 22.26 -15.75 -17.87
C GLU A 197 20.98 -14.98 -18.13
N ASP A 198 20.37 -14.48 -17.07
CA ASP A 198 19.17 -13.65 -17.14
C ASP A 198 19.15 -12.66 -15.98
N ILE A 199 18.33 -11.62 -16.11
CA ILE A 199 18.17 -10.60 -15.09
C ILE A 199 17.51 -11.22 -13.86
N GLY A 200 18.09 -10.96 -12.68
CA GLY A 200 17.57 -11.53 -11.44
C GLY A 200 18.03 -12.98 -11.20
N GLY A 201 19.21 -13.38 -11.66
CA GLY A 201 19.83 -14.62 -11.19
C GLY A 201 19.97 -14.62 -9.66
N GLY A 202 19.48 -15.69 -9.02
CA GLY A 202 19.49 -15.86 -7.54
C GLY A 202 18.13 -15.70 -6.86
N ILE A 203 17.10 -15.19 -7.53
CA ILE A 203 15.81 -14.86 -6.90
C ILE A 203 15.06 -16.09 -6.41
N CYS A 204 15.09 -17.20 -7.18
CA CYS A 204 14.50 -18.47 -6.74
C CYS A 204 15.13 -19.02 -5.44
N GLN A 205 16.37 -18.63 -5.10
CA GLN A 205 16.97 -19.00 -3.83
C GLN A 205 16.30 -18.24 -2.67
N VAL A 206 15.93 -16.98 -2.87
CA VAL A 206 15.23 -16.17 -1.85
C VAL A 206 13.83 -16.72 -1.60
N SER A 207 13.05 -16.99 -2.66
CA SER A 207 11.72 -17.61 -2.53
C SER A 207 11.79 -19.00 -1.92
N SER A 208 12.81 -19.81 -2.27
CA SER A 208 13.01 -21.13 -1.64
C SER A 208 13.37 -21.01 -0.17
N THR A 209 14.24 -20.07 0.23
CA THR A 209 14.53 -19.82 1.66
C THR A 209 13.27 -19.40 2.39
N LEU A 210 12.47 -18.49 1.82
CA LEU A 210 11.21 -18.06 2.41
C LEU A 210 10.23 -19.23 2.56
N PHE A 211 10.02 -20.02 1.51
CA PHE A 211 9.17 -21.22 1.54
C PHE A 211 9.52 -22.14 2.71
N ASN A 212 10.81 -22.44 2.89
CA ASN A 212 11.24 -23.31 3.99
C ASN A 212 11.05 -22.67 5.37
N ALA A 213 11.12 -21.34 5.48
CA ALA A 213 10.90 -20.64 6.73
C ALA A 213 9.41 -20.56 7.11
N VAL A 214 8.51 -20.55 6.12
CA VAL A 214 7.05 -20.47 6.30
C VAL A 214 6.35 -21.83 6.23
N ASP A 215 7.06 -22.94 6.06
CA ASP A 215 6.51 -24.30 6.08
C ASP A 215 6.11 -24.72 7.50
N LEU A 216 5.07 -24.06 8.00
CA LEU A 216 4.58 -24.09 9.37
C LEU A 216 3.09 -24.47 9.36
N LYS A 217 2.61 -25.11 10.44
CA LYS A 217 1.21 -25.58 10.52
C LYS A 217 0.16 -24.48 10.28
N GLY A 218 0.44 -23.24 10.69
CA GLY A 218 -0.48 -22.11 10.53
C GLY A 218 -0.28 -21.29 9.26
N ILE A 219 0.49 -21.79 8.30
CA ILE A 219 0.63 -21.18 6.98
C ILE A 219 0.11 -22.17 5.94
N GLN A 220 -0.83 -21.70 5.12
CA GLN A 220 -1.30 -22.47 3.97
C GLN A 220 -0.51 -22.06 2.73
N ILE A 221 0.22 -23.00 2.13
CA ILE A 221 0.83 -22.81 0.82
C ILE A 221 -0.28 -22.85 -0.24
N VAL A 222 -0.49 -21.74 -0.93
CA VAL A 222 -1.54 -21.57 -1.95
C VAL A 222 -0.99 -21.90 -3.34
N GLU A 223 0.21 -21.42 -3.63
CA GLU A 223 0.89 -21.63 -4.92
C GLU A 223 2.37 -21.91 -4.68
N ARG A 224 2.87 -23.01 -5.27
CA ARG A 224 4.29 -23.35 -5.25
C ARG A 224 4.62 -24.26 -6.42
N TYR A 225 5.67 -23.91 -7.14
CA TYR A 225 6.25 -24.75 -8.19
C TYR A 225 7.67 -25.15 -7.81
N ALA A 226 8.07 -26.37 -8.18
CA ALA A 226 9.45 -26.82 -8.11
C ALA A 226 10.13 -26.68 -9.48
N HIS A 227 11.44 -26.53 -9.47
CA HIS A 227 12.25 -26.58 -10.69
C HIS A 227 12.21 -28.00 -11.27
N SER A 228 12.26 -28.10 -12.60
CA SER A 228 12.39 -29.40 -13.28
C SER A 228 13.73 -30.10 -13.02
N ARG A 229 14.75 -29.35 -12.57
CA ARG A 229 16.07 -29.87 -12.18
C ARG A 229 16.39 -29.51 -10.75
N ARG A 230 17.18 -30.37 -10.11
CA ARG A 230 17.69 -30.14 -8.76
C ARG A 230 18.49 -28.84 -8.68
N VAL A 231 18.14 -28.00 -7.72
CA VAL A 231 18.91 -26.80 -7.35
C VAL A 231 19.86 -27.12 -6.18
N PRO A 232 21.06 -26.51 -6.11
CA PRO A 232 22.08 -26.88 -5.14
C PRO A 232 21.87 -26.27 -3.74
N TYR A 233 21.01 -25.25 -3.61
CA TYR A 233 20.89 -24.45 -2.38
C TYR A 233 19.82 -24.93 -1.40
N VAL A 234 18.98 -25.91 -1.76
CA VAL A 234 17.97 -26.56 -0.89
C VAL A 234 17.87 -28.07 -1.19
N PRO A 235 17.38 -28.90 -0.25
CA PRO A 235 17.07 -30.31 -0.50
C PRO A 235 16.02 -30.51 -1.61
N LEU A 236 15.93 -31.74 -2.12
CA LEU A 236 14.93 -32.10 -3.14
C LEU A 236 13.51 -31.83 -2.62
N GLY A 237 12.67 -31.21 -3.45
CA GLY A 237 11.29 -30.86 -3.12
C GLY A 237 11.15 -29.65 -2.18
N ARG A 238 12.26 -29.02 -1.77
CA ARG A 238 12.29 -27.86 -0.88
C ARG A 238 12.49 -26.52 -1.60
N ASP A 239 12.34 -26.50 -2.91
CA ASP A 239 12.47 -25.30 -3.73
C ASP A 239 11.11 -24.66 -4.06
N ALA A 240 11.13 -23.36 -4.33
CA ALA A 240 9.99 -22.59 -4.80
C ALA A 240 10.44 -21.71 -5.98
N THR A 241 10.10 -22.10 -7.20
CA THR A 241 10.43 -21.36 -8.42
C THR A 241 9.53 -20.14 -8.57
N VAL A 242 10.13 -19.02 -8.95
CA VAL A 242 9.40 -17.78 -9.25
C VAL A 242 9.93 -17.13 -10.52
N SER A 243 9.04 -16.60 -11.35
CA SER A 243 9.38 -15.76 -12.50
C SER A 243 8.31 -14.69 -12.71
N TRP A 244 8.71 -13.51 -13.17
CA TRP A 244 7.74 -12.49 -13.57
C TRP A 244 6.89 -13.01 -14.75
N TRP A 245 5.58 -12.75 -14.74
CA TRP A 245 4.58 -13.33 -15.67
C TRP A 245 4.47 -14.87 -15.68
N GLY A 246 5.05 -15.57 -14.71
CA GLY A 246 5.01 -17.03 -14.62
C GLY A 246 4.76 -17.52 -13.20
N PRO A 247 5.42 -18.62 -12.77
CA PRO A 247 5.30 -19.14 -11.41
C PRO A 247 5.46 -18.08 -10.32
N ASP A 248 4.61 -18.17 -9.30
CA ASP A 248 4.74 -17.43 -8.06
C ASP A 248 4.88 -18.37 -6.85
N PHE A 249 5.29 -17.80 -5.72
CA PHE A 249 5.20 -18.43 -4.43
C PHE A 249 4.21 -17.65 -3.57
N VAL A 250 3.07 -18.28 -3.30
CA VAL A 250 1.93 -17.66 -2.63
C VAL A 250 1.56 -18.47 -1.39
N PHE A 251 1.39 -17.80 -0.26
CA PHE A 251 0.91 -18.44 0.97
C PHE A 251 -0.05 -17.54 1.73
N LYS A 252 -0.90 -18.15 2.55
CA LYS A 252 -1.92 -17.48 3.35
C LYS A 252 -1.63 -17.63 4.84
N ASN A 253 -1.69 -16.53 5.57
CA ASN A 253 -1.58 -16.56 7.03
C ASN A 253 -2.87 -17.13 7.64
N LEU A 254 -2.78 -18.32 8.25
CA LEU A 254 -3.90 -18.94 8.95
C LEU A 254 -3.87 -18.74 10.46
N TYR A 255 -2.85 -18.10 11.03
CA TYR A 255 -2.81 -17.73 12.43
C TYR A 255 -3.87 -16.68 12.78
N ASN A 256 -4.21 -16.59 14.07
CA ASN A 256 -5.05 -15.52 14.63
C ASN A 256 -4.31 -14.17 14.75
N GLU A 257 -2.99 -14.16 14.59
CA GLU A 257 -2.14 -12.97 14.73
C GLU A 257 -1.38 -12.65 13.43
N PRO A 258 -0.93 -11.40 13.22
CA PRO A 258 -0.08 -11.05 12.09
C PRO A 258 1.27 -11.75 12.16
N VAL A 259 1.85 -12.00 10.99
CA VAL A 259 3.14 -12.65 10.85
C VAL A 259 4.13 -11.68 10.19
N LEU A 260 5.30 -11.52 10.80
CA LEU A 260 6.37 -10.65 10.34
C LEU A 260 7.48 -11.45 9.64
N ILE A 261 7.81 -11.08 8.41
CA ILE A 261 8.97 -11.60 7.69
C ILE A 261 10.19 -10.73 8.01
N ARG A 262 11.23 -11.36 8.56
CA ARG A 262 12.57 -10.77 8.68
C ARG A 262 13.53 -11.51 7.76
N ALA A 263 14.04 -10.81 6.76
CA ALA A 263 14.91 -11.37 5.74
C ALA A 263 16.23 -10.59 5.66
N SER A 264 17.34 -11.32 5.47
CA SER A 264 18.66 -10.71 5.32
C SER A 264 19.57 -11.56 4.44
N SER A 265 20.44 -10.90 3.71
CA SER A 265 21.45 -11.51 2.85
C SER A 265 22.81 -10.89 3.18
N GLN A 266 23.65 -11.61 3.90
CA GLN A 266 24.97 -11.13 4.35
C GLN A 266 25.97 -12.29 4.39
N ASN A 267 27.23 -12.01 4.07
CA ASN A 267 28.33 -12.97 4.21
C ASN A 267 28.08 -14.33 3.51
N GLY A 268 27.40 -14.30 2.35
CA GLY A 268 27.11 -15.50 1.55
C GLY A 268 25.97 -16.33 2.11
N ARG A 269 25.18 -15.77 3.03
CA ARG A 269 24.05 -16.44 3.67
C ARG A 269 22.79 -15.61 3.50
N MET A 270 21.77 -16.25 2.93
CA MET A 270 20.39 -15.76 2.91
C MET A 270 19.66 -16.37 4.11
N LEU A 271 19.11 -15.55 4.99
CA LEU A 271 18.35 -15.95 6.17
C LEU A 271 16.96 -15.34 6.12
N VAL A 272 15.94 -16.16 6.36
CA VAL A 272 14.57 -15.71 6.64
C VAL A 272 14.15 -16.25 7.99
N THR A 273 13.57 -15.39 8.83
CA THR A 273 12.92 -15.76 10.07
C THR A 273 11.51 -15.16 10.09
N ILE A 274 10.57 -15.97 10.50
CA ILE A 274 9.15 -15.66 10.59
C ILE A 274 8.84 -15.44 12.06
N TYR A 275 8.30 -14.27 12.39
CA TYR A 275 7.92 -13.91 13.75
C TYR A 275 6.41 -13.69 13.87
N SER A 276 5.91 -13.82 15.08
CA SER A 276 4.60 -13.32 15.49
C SER A 276 4.62 -13.04 17.00
N SER A 277 3.47 -12.73 17.58
CA SER A 277 3.34 -12.47 19.02
C SER A 277 3.41 -13.76 19.83
N ASP A 278 3.53 -13.62 21.15
CA ASP A 278 3.50 -14.79 22.06
C ASP A 278 2.12 -15.48 22.10
N THR A 279 1.05 -14.75 21.75
CA THR A 279 -0.35 -15.19 21.70
C THR A 279 -0.75 -15.88 20.40
N VAL A 280 0.20 -16.03 19.46
CA VAL A 280 -0.06 -16.64 18.16
C VAL A 280 -0.44 -18.12 18.28
N GLU A 281 -1.59 -18.45 17.70
CA GLU A 281 -2.20 -19.76 17.68
C GLU A 281 -2.78 -20.08 16.30
N TYR A 282 -2.73 -21.36 15.93
CA TYR A 282 -3.36 -21.86 14.72
C TYR A 282 -4.63 -22.62 15.12
N PHE A 283 -5.78 -22.07 14.75
CA PHE A 283 -7.08 -22.72 14.96
C PHE A 283 -7.53 -23.45 13.69
N ASN A 284 -7.63 -24.77 13.78
CA ASN A 284 -8.06 -25.67 12.71
C ASN A 284 -9.55 -26.05 12.81
N GLY A 285 -10.36 -25.29 13.55
CA GLY A 285 -11.83 -25.45 13.58
C GLY A 285 -12.34 -26.71 14.26
N ASN A 286 -11.48 -27.53 14.87
CA ASN A 286 -11.91 -28.58 15.79
C ASN A 286 -12.03 -27.98 17.19
N ALA A 287 -13.15 -27.31 17.44
CA ALA A 287 -13.65 -27.21 18.81
C ALA A 287 -14.14 -28.61 19.20
N GLU A 288 -13.66 -29.14 20.33
CA GLU A 288 -14.31 -30.25 21.03
C GLU A 288 -15.77 -29.91 21.37
#